data_AF-A0A5M8RL41-F1
#
_entry.id   AF-A0A5M8RL41-F1
#
_cell.length_a   1.000
_cell.length_b   1.000
_cell.length_c   1.000
_cell.angle_alpha   90.00
_cell.angle_beta   90.00
_cell.angle_gamma   90.00
#
_symmetry.space_group_name_H-M   'P 1'
#
loop_
_entity.id
_entity.type
_entity.pdbx_description
1 polymer ?
#
loop_
_entity_poly.entity_id
_entity_poly.type
_entity_poly.pdbx_seq_one_letter_code
_entity_poly.pdbx_strand_id
1 'polypeptide(L)'
;MNKAYYEIVDPYYALIKADSLEEVKKIYNEYVSDIEGINDSDIYPVPRDYALARFVRSTDEDGKLLPIDKALSDFYTPKSDILLFPRELA
;
A
#
# COMPACT_ATOMS: atom_id res chain seq x y z
N MET A 1 5.22 4.29 17.20
CA MET A 1 5.40 2.91 16.70
C MET A 1 5.96 3.01 15.29
N ASN A 2 6.86 2.12 14.88
CA ASN A 2 7.30 2.06 13.49
C ASN A 2 6.19 1.34 12.70
N LYS A 3 5.72 1.95 11.61
CA LYS A 3 4.72 1.34 10.72
C LYS A 3 5.27 0.04 10.12
N ALA A 4 4.40 -0.94 9.95
CA ALA A 4 4.67 -2.13 9.17
C ALA A 4 4.11 -1.97 7.74
N TYR A 5 4.59 -2.81 6.84
CA TYR A 5 4.23 -2.78 5.43
C TYR A 5 3.69 -4.15 5.04
N TYR A 6 2.63 -4.15 4.25
CA TYR A 6 1.87 -5.34 3.93
C TYR A 6 1.52 -5.34 2.44
N GLU A 7 1.61 -6.51 1.83
CA GLU A 7 1.25 -6.75 0.44
C GLU A 7 0.06 -7.70 0.39
N ILE A 8 -0.94 -7.37 -0.43
CA ILE A 8 -2.06 -8.24 -0.77
C ILE A 8 -1.96 -8.46 -2.28
N VAL A 9 -2.06 -9.71 -2.72
CA VAL A 9 -1.89 -10.08 -4.14
C VAL A 9 -3.21 -10.53 -4.75
N ASP A 10 -4.05 -11.19 -3.97
CA ASP A 10 -5.37 -11.69 -4.35
C ASP A 10 -6.42 -11.07 -3.43
N PRO A 11 -7.58 -10.65 -3.94
CA PRO A 11 -8.01 -10.65 -5.34
C PRO A 11 -7.46 -9.47 -6.16
N TYR A 12 -7.10 -8.37 -5.50
CA TYR A 12 -6.49 -7.21 -6.14
C TYR A 12 -5.20 -6.84 -5.41
N TYR A 13 -4.22 -6.40 -6.19
CA TYR A 13 -2.95 -6.01 -5.64
C TYR A 13 -3.10 -4.80 -4.69
N ALA A 14 -2.42 -4.81 -3.55
CA ALA A 14 -2.23 -3.61 -2.75
C ALA A 14 -0.91 -3.65 -1.97
N LEU A 15 -0.28 -2.49 -1.82
CA LEU A 15 0.81 -2.28 -0.87
C LEU A 15 0.32 -1.25 0.16
N ILE A 16 0.23 -1.65 1.43
CA ILE A 16 -0.35 -0.85 2.50
C ILE A 16 0.66 -0.67 3.63
N LYS A 17 0.70 0.53 4.19
CA LYS A 17 1.44 0.86 5.41
C LYS A 17 0.46 1.05 6.56
N ALA A 18 0.61 0.29 7.64
CA ALA A 18 -0.35 0.30 8.75
C ALA A 18 0.29 -0.08 10.10
N ASP A 19 -0.42 0.17 11.21
CA ASP A 19 -0.03 -0.23 12.57
C ASP A 19 -0.49 -1.66 12.92
N SER A 20 -1.52 -2.18 12.24
CA SER A 20 -2.11 -3.49 12.54
C SER A 20 -2.77 -4.12 11.31
N LEU A 21 -3.00 -5.45 11.35
CA LEU A 21 -3.74 -6.16 10.30
C LEU A 21 -5.19 -5.69 10.18
N GLU A 22 -5.85 -5.32 11.28
CA GLU A 22 -7.20 -4.74 11.25
C GLU A 22 -7.24 -3.45 10.44
N GLU A 23 -6.23 -2.59 10.62
CA GLU A 23 -6.10 -1.36 9.86
C GLU A 23 -5.78 -1.62 8.38
N VAL A 24 -4.96 -2.64 8.06
CA VAL A 24 -4.72 -3.06 6.67
C VAL A 24 -6.03 -3.43 5.97
N LYS A 25 -6.85 -4.27 6.61
CA LYS A 25 -8.15 -4.69 6.05
C LYS A 25 -9.09 -3.51 5.85
N LYS A 26 -9.12 -2.58 6.80
CA LYS A 26 -9.92 -1.36 6.68
C LYS A 26 -9.49 -0.53 5.48
N ILE A 27 -8.19 -0.25 5.33
CA ILE A 27 -7.65 0.53 4.21
C ILE A 27 -7.91 -0.18 2.89
N TYR A 28 -7.66 -1.50 2.81
CA TYR A 28 -7.92 -2.25 1.59
C TYR A 28 -9.39 -2.16 1.18
N ASN A 29 -10.31 -2.31 2.13
CA ASN A 29 -11.73 -2.25 1.83
C ASN A 29 -12.20 -0.86 1.41
N GLU A 30 -11.62 0.19 1.99
CA GLU A 30 -11.96 1.59 1.67
C GLU A 30 -11.44 2.03 0.29
N TYR A 31 -10.25 1.57 -0.12
CA TYR A 31 -9.56 2.10 -1.30
C TYR A 31 -9.40 1.12 -2.47
N VAL A 32 -9.58 -0.19 -2.25
CA VAL A 32 -9.30 -1.21 -3.28
C VAL A 32 -10.54 -2.04 -3.62
N SER A 33 -11.24 -2.58 -2.63
CA SER A 33 -12.36 -3.48 -2.90
C SER A 33 -13.27 -3.70 -1.69
N ASP A 34 -14.58 -3.63 -1.88
CA ASP A 34 -15.59 -3.92 -0.84
C ASP A 34 -15.70 -5.42 -0.44
N ILE A 35 -14.66 -6.21 -0.68
CA ILE A 35 -14.66 -7.64 -0.36
C ILE A 35 -14.60 -7.82 1.15
N GLU A 36 -15.69 -8.35 1.71
CA GLU A 36 -15.73 -8.70 3.13
C GLU A 36 -14.76 -9.84 3.42
N GLY A 37 -13.94 -9.65 4.46
CA GLY A 37 -13.24 -10.77 5.09
C GLY A 37 -12.00 -11.28 4.36
N ILE A 38 -11.11 -10.40 3.91
CA ILE A 38 -9.73 -10.81 3.55
C ILE A 38 -9.13 -11.64 4.69
N ASN A 39 -8.64 -12.83 4.35
CA ASN A 39 -7.99 -13.69 5.30
C ASN A 39 -6.62 -13.14 5.67
N ASP A 40 -6.22 -13.31 6.92
CA ASP A 40 -4.88 -12.90 7.37
C ASP A 40 -3.76 -13.62 6.59
N SER A 41 -4.05 -14.82 6.05
CA SER A 41 -3.12 -15.56 5.19
C SER A 41 -2.82 -14.88 3.86
N ASP A 42 -3.71 -13.98 3.41
CA ASP A 42 -3.59 -13.28 2.13
C ASP A 42 -2.90 -11.92 2.30
N ILE A 43 -2.53 -11.57 3.55
CA ILE A 43 -1.83 -10.34 3.92
C ILE A 43 -0.38 -10.68 4.27
N TYR A 44 0.54 -10.34 3.36
CA TYR A 44 1.94 -10.69 3.48
C TYR A 44 2.74 -9.51 4.07
N PRO A 45 3.34 -9.64 5.27
CA PRO A 45 4.23 -8.62 5.77
C PRO A 45 5.49 -8.55 4.91
N VAL A 46 5.88 -7.34 4.51
CA VAL A 46 7.05 -7.11 3.65
C VAL A 46 8.07 -6.17 4.29
N PRO A 47 9.37 -6.29 3.95
CA PRO A 47 10.38 -5.36 4.44
C PRO A 47 10.10 -3.92 3.98
N ARG A 48 10.45 -2.96 4.83
CA ARG A 48 10.31 -1.53 4.53
C ARG A 48 11.01 -1.12 3.23
N ASP A 49 12.24 -1.59 3.01
CA ASP A 49 13.03 -1.18 1.84
C ASP A 49 12.47 -1.80 0.55
N TYR A 50 11.85 -2.98 0.64
CA TYR A 50 11.08 -3.56 -0.45
C TYR A 50 9.87 -2.68 -0.79
N ALA A 51 9.08 -2.29 0.22
CA ALA A 51 7.94 -1.41 0.03
C ALA A 51 8.33 -0.06 -0.59
N LEU A 52 9.44 0.53 -0.12
CA LEU A 52 9.98 1.76 -0.66
C LEU A 52 10.39 1.60 -2.13
N ALA A 53 11.16 0.55 -2.45
CA ALA A 53 11.61 0.29 -3.82
C ALA A 53 10.45 0.06 -4.80
N ARG A 54 9.34 -0.53 -4.33
CA ARG A 54 8.10 -0.66 -5.11
C ARG A 54 7.41 0.70 -5.28
N PHE A 55 7.27 1.46 -4.20
CA PHE A 55 6.57 2.75 -4.19
C PHE A 55 7.26 3.79 -5.09
N VAL A 56 8.58 3.96 -5.00
CA VAL A 56 9.30 4.95 -5.83
C VAL A 56 9.30 4.64 -7.32
N ARG A 57 8.93 3.41 -7.71
CA ARG A 57 8.80 2.97 -9.10
C ARG A 57 7.38 3.13 -9.63
N SER A 58 6.43 3.56 -8.80
CA SER A 58 5.06 3.80 -9.24
C SER A 58 4.96 5.07 -10.06
N THR A 59 3.96 5.08 -10.93
CA THR A 59 3.62 6.24 -11.74
C THR A 59 2.33 6.85 -11.26
N ASP A 60 2.18 8.15 -11.46
CA ASP A 60 0.92 8.86 -11.32
C ASP A 60 -0.10 8.47 -12.42
N GLU A 61 -1.24 9.16 -12.40
CA GLU A 61 -2.33 9.00 -13.37
C GLU A 61 -1.89 9.29 -14.81
N ASP A 62 -0.85 10.09 -15.03
CA ASP A 62 -0.30 10.39 -16.35
C ASP A 62 0.76 9.38 -16.80
N GLY A 63 1.05 8.35 -15.98
CA GLY A 63 2.11 7.38 -16.26
C GLY A 63 3.52 7.92 -16.04
N LYS A 64 3.68 9.04 -15.31
CA LYS A 64 4.98 9.63 -14.96
C LYS A 64 5.39 9.20 -13.57
N LEU A 65 6.69 8.98 -13.38
CA LEU A 65 7.24 8.74 -12.06
C LEU A 65 7.10 9.99 -11.19
N LEU A 66 6.75 9.79 -9.92
CA LEU A 66 6.81 10.85 -8.94
C LEU A 66 8.27 11.31 -8.72
N PRO A 67 8.52 12.62 -8.51
CA PRO A 67 9.81 13.09 -8.03
C PRO A 67 10.23 12.37 -6.75
N ILE A 68 11.51 12.01 -6.64
CA ILE A 68 12.02 11.17 -5.54
C ILE A 68 11.77 11.83 -4.18
N ASP A 69 11.96 13.14 -4.07
CA ASP A 69 11.70 13.92 -2.85
C ASP A 69 10.23 13.84 -2.41
N LYS A 70 9.30 13.94 -3.35
CA LYS A 70 7.86 13.79 -3.09
C LYS A 70 7.52 12.36 -2.67
N ALA A 71 7.99 11.36 -3.42
CA ALA A 71 7.76 9.95 -3.10
C ALA A 71 8.32 9.60 -1.70
N LEU A 72 9.49 10.11 -1.33
CA LEU A 72 10.01 9.90 0.03
C LEU A 72 9.13 10.61 1.07
N SER A 73 8.75 11.87 0.85
CA SER A 73 7.87 12.60 1.77
C SER A 73 6.57 11.85 2.06
N ASP A 74 5.92 11.34 1.01
CA ASP A 74 4.65 10.60 1.13
C ASP A 74 4.88 9.26 1.86
N PHE A 75 5.93 8.53 1.49
CA PHE A 75 6.28 7.26 2.11
C PHE A 75 6.57 7.40 3.61
N TYR A 76 7.32 8.44 4.01
CA TYR A 76 7.71 8.72 5.40
C TYR A 76 6.63 9.37 6.26
N THR A 77 5.50 9.79 5.67
CA THR A 77 4.40 10.35 6.44
C THR A 77 3.96 9.36 7.53
N PRO A 78 3.74 9.79 8.80
CA PRO A 78 3.48 8.87 9.90
C PRO A 78 2.07 8.24 9.89
N LYS A 79 1.26 8.52 8.86
CA LYS A 79 -0.11 8.01 8.71
C LYS A 79 -0.11 6.62 8.09
N SER A 80 -1.05 5.79 8.49
CA SER A 80 -1.37 4.57 7.75
C SER A 80 -2.04 4.95 6.44
N ASP A 81 -1.65 4.30 5.35
CA ASP A 81 -2.11 4.66 4.02
C ASP A 81 -1.88 3.54 3.02
N ILE A 82 -2.60 3.61 1.90
CA ILE A 82 -2.32 2.81 0.72
C ILE A 82 -1.16 3.43 -0.07
N LEU A 83 -0.12 2.64 -0.29
CA LEU A 83 1.04 3.07 -1.06
C LEU A 83 0.85 2.77 -2.55
N LEU A 84 0.30 1.59 -2.87
CA LEU A 84 0.07 1.16 -4.25
C LEU A 84 -1.20 0.34 -4.36
N PHE A 85 -1.93 0.52 -5.46
CA PHE A 85 -3.04 -0.33 -5.89
C PHE A 85 -3.18 -0.24 -7.42
N PRO A 86 -3.85 -1.22 -8.07
CA PRO A 86 -4.03 -1.23 -9.51
C PRO A 86 -4.60 0.09 -10.00
N ARG A 87 -3.97 0.65 -11.04
CA ARG A 87 -4.47 1.84 -11.72
C ARG A 87 -5.88 1.65 -12.29
N GLU A 88 -6.29 0.42 -12.57
CA GLU A 88 -7.65 0.09 -13.02
C GLU A 88 -8.73 0.36 -11.96
N LEU A 89 -8.33 0.61 -10.71
CA LEU A 89 -9.20 0.90 -9.58
C LEU A 89 -9.07 2.36 -9.10
N ALA A 90 -8.21 3.17 -9.74
CA ALA A 90 -7.96 4.59 -9.42
C ALA A 90 -8.84 5.54 -10.26
#